data_AF-A0A328T385-F1
#
_entry.id   AF-A0A328T385-F1
#
_cell.length_a   1.000
_cell.length_b   1.000
_cell.length_c   1.000
_cell.angle_alpha   90.00
_cell.angle_beta   90.00
_cell.angle_gamma   90.00
#
_symmetry.space_group_name_H-M   'P 1'
#
loop_
_entity.id
_entity.type
_entity.pdbx_description
1 polymer ?
#
loop_
_entity_poly.entity_id
_entity_poly.type
_entity_poly.pdbx_seq_one_letter_code
_entity_poly.pdbx_strand_id
1 'polypeptide(L)'
;MDHDDLISCPGVLALECAPGTHPSRVLLERDEIEVLAGFIAADLAGLLPDLTETRLAVAGALFDAAQLLRPQFPAYATLDELAARLPRDRGGIVAFGARDGRMPAQPLTPDPVLAGSPMLYLPWTLQAPQSIGKELGEAMEVELIGRGEAGTRTADFLMRTLDMQLEHARYLSRHDLMALTCVQYEHANLAPLWNVLEAALLSPASREDTVSARGLPMRYADGTVQIASPLTQLRERASDADDDVHTLAGWVFELRQFAAVLQAHAVPMQLDGNADDASTRFLDIHAPADPALPPPALYTHRAPGLGVIAVSVAQTDGARMHVLANALLLGGRLDDHLAVLAARFDADAAPHELERVHLDADRRLTPPPAQRLH
;
A
#
# COMPACT_ATOMS: atom_id res chain seq x y z
N MET A 1 -26.64 -28.25 -17.19
CA MET A 1 -25.95 -27.21 -17.98
C MET A 1 -24.62 -27.04 -17.30
N ASP A 2 -23.60 -27.67 -17.88
CA ASP A 2 -22.24 -27.64 -17.35
C ASP A 2 -21.84 -26.17 -17.20
N HIS A 3 -21.50 -25.78 -15.97
CA HIS A 3 -20.80 -24.53 -15.74
C HIS A 3 -19.43 -24.77 -16.35
N ASP A 4 -19.23 -24.28 -17.57
CA ASP A 4 -17.91 -24.26 -18.18
C ASP A 4 -17.05 -23.38 -17.26
N ASP A 5 -16.19 -24.03 -16.48
CA ASP A 5 -15.31 -23.37 -15.52
C ASP A 5 -14.48 -22.35 -16.31
N LEU A 6 -14.66 -21.08 -15.99
CA LEU A 6 -13.93 -20.00 -16.64
C LEU A 6 -12.57 -19.83 -15.98
N ILE A 7 -11.59 -19.56 -16.82
CA ILE A 7 -10.31 -19.01 -16.40
C ILE A 7 -10.34 -17.50 -16.69
N SER A 8 -9.98 -16.71 -15.68
CA SER A 8 -9.73 -15.28 -15.85
C SER A 8 -8.29 -15.04 -16.23
N CYS A 9 -8.07 -14.26 -17.29
CA CYS A 9 -6.77 -13.80 -17.74
C CYS A 9 -6.70 -12.26 -17.53
N PRO A 10 -6.25 -11.79 -16.36
CA PRO A 10 -6.25 -10.37 -16.01
C PRO A 10 -5.08 -9.61 -16.64
N GLY A 11 -5.34 -8.35 -17.00
CA GLY A 11 -4.33 -7.42 -17.50
C GLY A 11 -4.69 -5.96 -17.19
N VAL A 12 -3.81 -5.05 -17.60
CA VAL A 12 -4.01 -3.61 -17.47
C VAL A 12 -3.74 -2.91 -18.80
N LEU A 13 -4.44 -1.81 -19.02
CA LEU A 13 -3.96 -0.77 -19.91
C LEU A 13 -3.22 0.25 -19.05
N ALA A 14 -1.90 0.24 -19.15
CA ALA A 14 -0.98 1.11 -18.45
C ALA A 14 -0.81 2.43 -19.24
N LEU A 15 -0.95 3.55 -18.56
CA LEU A 15 -0.99 4.90 -19.12
C LEU A 15 0.09 5.73 -18.46
N GLU A 16 1.12 6.07 -19.23
CA GLU A 16 2.18 6.99 -18.80
C GLU A 16 1.80 8.42 -19.21
N CYS A 17 1.48 9.25 -18.22
CA CYS A 17 1.15 10.64 -18.46
C CYS A 17 2.40 11.45 -18.77
N ALA A 18 2.29 12.40 -19.72
CA ALA A 18 3.37 13.32 -19.99
C ALA A 18 3.68 14.19 -18.76
N PRO A 19 4.95 14.59 -18.55
CA PRO A 19 5.36 15.38 -17.38
C PRO A 19 4.48 16.62 -17.15
N GLY A 20 3.98 16.76 -15.91
CA GLY A 20 3.13 17.90 -15.51
C GLY A 20 1.67 17.80 -16.00
N THR A 21 1.28 16.69 -16.63
CA THR A 21 -0.11 16.43 -16.99
C THR A 21 -0.70 15.36 -16.08
N HIS A 22 -1.97 15.55 -15.72
CA HIS A 22 -2.74 14.61 -14.93
C HIS A 22 -4.17 14.60 -15.48
N PRO A 23 -4.88 13.47 -15.42
CA PRO A 23 -6.26 13.45 -15.88
C PRO A 23 -7.13 14.35 -15.01
N SER A 24 -8.07 15.06 -15.63
CA SER A 24 -9.07 15.88 -14.96
C SER A 24 -9.98 15.08 -14.02
N ARG A 25 -10.10 13.78 -14.25
CA ARG A 25 -10.81 12.80 -13.42
C ARG A 25 -10.27 11.40 -13.65
N VAL A 26 -10.48 10.51 -12.68
CA VAL A 26 -10.02 9.11 -12.74
C VAL A 26 -11.14 8.11 -13.01
N LEU A 27 -12.38 8.57 -13.20
CA LEU A 27 -13.55 7.73 -13.49
C LEU A 27 -14.08 8.04 -14.89
N LEU A 28 -14.48 7.01 -15.62
CA LEU A 28 -15.23 7.07 -16.87
C LEU A 28 -16.70 6.75 -16.60
N GLU A 29 -17.61 7.56 -17.13
CA GLU A 29 -19.05 7.27 -17.08
C GLU A 29 -19.40 6.10 -18.01
N ARG A 30 -20.56 5.49 -17.79
CA ARG A 30 -21.00 4.28 -18.52
C ARG A 30 -20.84 4.35 -20.04
N ASP A 31 -21.35 5.42 -20.65
CA ASP A 31 -21.32 5.57 -22.11
C ASP A 31 -19.88 5.72 -22.63
N GLU A 32 -18.98 6.30 -21.83
CA GLU A 32 -17.59 6.54 -22.20
C GLU A 32 -16.76 5.26 -22.13
N ILE A 33 -16.93 4.48 -21.05
CA ILE A 33 -16.24 3.19 -20.93
C ILE A 33 -16.77 2.17 -21.92
N GLU A 34 -18.05 2.23 -22.32
CA GLU A 34 -18.60 1.36 -23.37
C GLU A 34 -17.87 1.58 -24.70
N VAL A 35 -17.66 2.84 -25.09
CA VAL A 35 -16.88 3.19 -26.29
C VAL A 35 -15.43 2.75 -26.14
N LEU A 36 -14.79 3.07 -25.02
CA LEU A 36 -13.38 2.70 -24.80
C LEU A 36 -13.18 1.18 -24.79
N ALA A 37 -14.08 0.42 -24.17
CA ALA A 37 -13.99 -1.04 -24.13
C ALA A 37 -14.08 -1.65 -25.54
N GLY A 38 -14.83 -1.02 -26.46
CA GLY A 38 -14.83 -1.36 -27.88
C GLY A 38 -13.46 -1.17 -28.55
N PHE A 39 -12.76 -0.08 -28.24
CA PHE A 39 -11.40 0.14 -28.74
C PHE A 39 -10.39 -0.82 -28.12
N ILE A 40 -10.49 -1.09 -26.82
CA ILE A 40 -9.66 -2.07 -26.12
C ILE A 40 -9.84 -3.47 -26.73
N ALA A 41 -11.08 -3.89 -27.00
CA ALA A 41 -11.34 -5.17 -27.63
C ALA A 41 -10.71 -5.27 -29.03
N ALA A 42 -10.78 -4.19 -29.81
CA ALA A 42 -10.17 -4.15 -31.14
C ALA A 42 -8.65 -4.23 -31.09
N ASP A 43 -8.02 -3.53 -30.14
CA ASP A 43 -6.58 -3.62 -29.92
C ASP A 43 -6.17 -5.04 -29.50
N LEU A 44 -6.81 -5.60 -28.48
CA LEU A 44 -6.50 -6.94 -27.96
C LEU A 44 -6.69 -8.04 -29.02
N ALA A 45 -7.71 -7.94 -29.87
CA ALA A 45 -7.92 -8.87 -30.99
C ALA A 45 -6.81 -8.80 -32.06
N GLY A 46 -6.10 -7.67 -32.15
CA GLY A 46 -4.92 -7.53 -33.01
C GLY A 46 -3.61 -8.01 -32.36
N LEU A 47 -3.58 -8.15 -31.04
CA LEU A 47 -2.39 -8.49 -30.25
C LEU A 47 -2.35 -9.95 -29.83
N LEU A 48 -3.51 -10.57 -29.59
CA LEU A 48 -3.63 -11.90 -28.99
C LEU A 48 -4.21 -12.92 -29.99
N PRO A 49 -4.09 -14.23 -29.70
CA PRO A 49 -4.75 -15.29 -30.45
C PRO A 49 -6.29 -15.14 -30.46
N ASP A 50 -6.99 -16.05 -31.15
CA ASP A 50 -8.45 -15.98 -31.31
C ASP A 50 -9.21 -15.77 -29.98
N LEU A 51 -9.87 -14.61 -29.87
CA LEU A 51 -10.64 -14.19 -28.70
C LEU A 51 -12.15 -14.45 -28.82
N THR A 52 -12.61 -15.14 -29.88
CA THR A 52 -14.04 -15.28 -30.20
C THR A 52 -14.86 -15.93 -29.07
N GLU A 53 -14.27 -16.85 -28.31
CA GLU A 53 -14.95 -17.51 -27.18
C GLU A 53 -14.72 -16.80 -25.83
N THR A 54 -13.97 -15.69 -25.83
CA THR A 54 -13.63 -14.94 -24.62
C THR A 54 -14.58 -13.77 -24.39
N ARG A 55 -14.82 -13.45 -23.12
CA ARG A 55 -15.50 -12.21 -22.71
C ARG A 55 -14.48 -11.24 -22.16
N LEU A 56 -14.40 -10.06 -22.75
CA LEU A 56 -13.65 -8.94 -22.19
C LEU A 56 -14.51 -8.23 -21.15
N ALA A 57 -13.99 -8.05 -19.94
CA ALA A 57 -14.56 -7.15 -18.95
C ALA A 57 -13.56 -6.05 -18.58
N VAL A 58 -14.05 -4.81 -18.49
CA VAL A 58 -13.21 -3.61 -18.30
C VAL A 58 -13.80 -2.72 -17.19
N ALA A 59 -12.97 -2.25 -16.27
CA ALA A 59 -13.38 -1.24 -15.30
C ALA A 59 -13.10 0.17 -15.83
N GLY A 60 -14.10 1.05 -15.79
CA GLY A 60 -14.01 2.45 -16.21
C GLY A 60 -13.37 3.35 -15.17
N ALA A 61 -12.23 2.96 -14.63
CA ALA A 61 -11.52 3.73 -13.62
C ALA A 61 -10.00 3.57 -13.75
N LEU A 62 -9.27 4.64 -13.43
CA LEU A 62 -7.81 4.69 -13.42
C LEU A 62 -7.29 4.51 -11.99
N PHE A 63 -6.41 3.54 -11.81
CA PHE A 63 -5.87 3.12 -10.52
C PHE A 63 -4.37 3.35 -10.43
N ASP A 64 -3.88 3.42 -9.19
CA ASP A 64 -2.48 3.21 -8.86
C ASP A 64 -2.14 1.70 -8.87
N ALA A 65 -0.88 1.36 -9.19
CA ALA A 65 -0.41 -0.02 -9.22
C ALA A 65 -0.60 -0.73 -7.87
N ALA A 66 -0.28 -0.07 -6.74
CA ALA A 66 -0.37 -0.66 -5.42
C ALA A 66 -1.81 -1.05 -5.06
N GLN A 67 -2.81 -0.31 -5.55
CA GLN A 67 -4.21 -0.65 -5.36
C GLN A 67 -4.65 -1.89 -6.14
N LEU A 68 -4.19 -2.03 -7.39
CA LEU A 68 -4.48 -3.22 -8.21
C LEU A 68 -3.74 -4.45 -7.68
N LEU A 69 -2.58 -4.24 -7.08
CA LEU A 69 -1.74 -5.26 -6.44
C LEU A 69 -2.00 -5.38 -4.94
N ARG A 70 -3.24 -5.25 -4.49
CA ARG A 70 -3.63 -5.64 -3.12
C ARG A 70 -3.80 -7.17 -3.06
N PRO A 71 -3.46 -7.84 -1.94
CA PRO A 71 -3.64 -9.29 -1.78
C PRO A 71 -5.04 -9.74 -2.19
N GLN A 72 -5.13 -10.91 -2.83
CA GLN A 72 -6.36 -11.47 -3.41
C GLN A 72 -6.92 -10.68 -4.61
N PHE A 73 -6.21 -9.66 -5.09
CA PHE A 73 -6.54 -8.89 -6.29
C PHE A 73 -7.99 -8.38 -6.34
N PRO A 74 -8.47 -7.62 -5.34
CA PRO A 74 -9.91 -7.36 -5.14
C PRO A 74 -10.60 -6.69 -6.34
N ALA A 75 -9.91 -5.80 -7.05
CA ALA A 75 -10.44 -5.16 -8.25
C ALA A 75 -10.72 -6.17 -9.37
N TYR A 76 -9.78 -7.07 -9.64
CA TYR A 76 -9.93 -8.12 -10.65
C TYR A 76 -10.97 -9.16 -10.25
N ALA A 77 -10.94 -9.63 -8.99
CA ALA A 77 -11.92 -10.56 -8.47
C ALA A 77 -13.36 -10.00 -8.60
N THR A 78 -13.55 -8.73 -8.23
CA THR A 78 -14.85 -8.05 -8.37
C THR A 78 -15.25 -7.89 -9.84
N LEU A 79 -14.30 -7.54 -10.71
CA LEU A 79 -14.55 -7.41 -12.15
C LEU A 79 -15.02 -8.73 -12.75
N ASP A 80 -14.37 -9.82 -12.40
CA ASP A 80 -14.71 -11.17 -12.84
C ASP A 80 -16.08 -11.62 -12.32
N GLU A 81 -16.35 -11.41 -11.03
CA GLU A 81 -17.64 -11.73 -10.41
C GLU A 81 -18.80 -10.98 -11.07
N LEU A 82 -18.64 -9.68 -11.34
CA LEU A 82 -19.66 -8.89 -12.00
C LEU A 82 -19.88 -9.34 -13.45
N ALA A 83 -18.81 -9.62 -14.19
CA ALA A 83 -18.90 -10.10 -15.57
C ALA A 83 -19.56 -11.48 -15.67
N ALA A 84 -19.31 -12.37 -14.70
CA ALA A 84 -19.90 -13.71 -14.66
C ALA A 84 -21.43 -13.71 -14.44
N ARG A 85 -21.98 -12.64 -13.86
CA ARG A 85 -23.43 -12.50 -13.59
C ARG A 85 -24.25 -12.12 -14.82
N LEU A 86 -23.61 -11.68 -15.91
CA LEU A 86 -24.29 -11.29 -17.13
C LEU A 86 -24.53 -12.50 -18.05
N PRO A 87 -25.68 -12.55 -18.76
CA PRO A 87 -26.00 -13.62 -19.70
C PRO A 87 -24.85 -13.87 -20.69
N ARG A 88 -24.60 -15.12 -21.04
CA ARG A 88 -23.64 -15.49 -22.11
C ARG A 88 -24.37 -15.67 -23.43
N ASP A 89 -24.40 -14.62 -24.25
CA ASP A 89 -24.13 -14.79 -25.67
C ASP A 89 -22.64 -15.14 -25.84
N ARG A 90 -22.26 -15.91 -26.86
CA ARG A 90 -20.86 -16.31 -27.05
C ARG A 90 -19.97 -15.07 -27.24
N GLY A 91 -18.86 -15.00 -26.50
CA GLY A 91 -17.97 -13.85 -26.51
C GLY A 91 -18.62 -12.57 -25.96
N GLY A 92 -17.94 -11.44 -26.08
CA GLY A 92 -18.55 -10.14 -25.82
C GLY A 92 -17.68 -9.18 -25.01
N ILE A 93 -18.17 -7.95 -24.91
CA ILE A 93 -17.50 -6.84 -24.22
C ILE A 93 -18.43 -6.37 -23.10
N VAL A 94 -17.90 -6.30 -21.89
CA VAL A 94 -18.61 -5.80 -20.71
C VAL A 94 -17.83 -4.64 -20.12
N ALA A 95 -18.48 -3.50 -20.00
CA ALA A 95 -17.90 -2.28 -19.48
C ALA A 95 -18.58 -1.89 -18.17
N PHE A 96 -17.79 -1.69 -17.10
CA PHE A 96 -18.29 -1.23 -15.81
C PHE A 96 -17.86 0.21 -15.56
N GLY A 97 -18.73 1.15 -15.92
CA GLY A 97 -18.50 2.58 -15.74
C GLY A 97 -19.18 3.15 -14.51
N ALA A 98 -18.72 4.33 -14.11
CA ALA A 98 -19.37 5.12 -13.08
C ALA A 98 -20.78 5.54 -13.52
N ARG A 99 -21.65 5.74 -12.55
CA ARG A 99 -22.91 6.46 -12.71
C ARG A 99 -22.95 7.55 -11.64
N ASP A 100 -23.04 8.80 -12.07
CA ASP A 100 -23.04 9.95 -11.17
C ASP A 100 -21.77 9.96 -10.28
N GLY A 101 -20.62 9.67 -10.88
CA GLY A 101 -19.33 9.59 -10.17
C GLY A 101 -19.16 8.39 -9.23
N ARG A 102 -20.02 7.37 -9.33
CA ARG A 102 -19.97 6.17 -8.46
C ARG A 102 -19.82 4.88 -9.25
N MET A 103 -18.78 4.11 -8.94
CA MET A 103 -18.56 2.78 -9.51
C MET A 103 -19.55 1.75 -8.95
N PRO A 104 -19.86 0.67 -9.69
CA PRO A 104 -20.86 -0.33 -9.26
C PRO A 104 -20.46 -1.14 -8.04
N ALA A 105 -19.17 -1.17 -7.68
CA ALA A 105 -18.65 -1.85 -6.50
C ALA A 105 -17.44 -1.09 -5.92
N GLN A 106 -17.25 -1.19 -4.61
CA GLN A 106 -16.19 -0.46 -3.90
C GLN A 106 -14.76 -0.86 -4.34
N PRO A 107 -14.42 -2.14 -4.60
CA PRO A 107 -13.10 -2.50 -5.10
C PRO A 107 -12.77 -1.94 -6.50
N LEU A 108 -13.78 -1.54 -7.27
CA LEU A 108 -13.62 -0.86 -8.55
C LEU A 108 -13.53 0.67 -8.43
N THR A 109 -13.47 1.22 -7.21
CA THR A 109 -13.31 2.65 -6.97
C THR A 109 -11.85 2.95 -6.64
N PRO A 110 -11.17 3.85 -7.39
CA PRO A 110 -9.81 4.28 -7.05
C PRO A 110 -9.74 4.92 -5.67
N ASP A 111 -8.68 4.61 -4.93
CA ASP A 111 -8.41 5.15 -3.61
C ASP A 111 -7.82 6.56 -3.76
N PRO A 112 -8.49 7.62 -3.30
CA PRO A 112 -8.02 8.98 -3.48
C PRO A 112 -6.69 9.26 -2.76
N VAL A 113 -6.32 8.45 -1.76
CA VAL A 113 -5.02 8.56 -1.07
C VAL A 113 -3.86 8.18 -1.99
N LEU A 114 -4.12 7.34 -3.01
CA LEU A 114 -3.12 6.88 -3.99
C LEU A 114 -3.16 7.68 -5.30
N ALA A 115 -3.91 8.78 -5.35
CA ALA A 115 -3.97 9.63 -6.53
C ALA A 115 -2.65 10.38 -6.77
N GLY A 116 -2.38 10.74 -8.04
CA GLY A 116 -1.26 11.60 -8.42
C GLY A 116 -0.04 10.88 -8.98
N SER A 117 -0.08 9.55 -9.12
CA SER A 117 0.95 8.81 -9.87
C SER A 117 0.99 9.27 -11.34
N PRO A 118 2.18 9.46 -11.94
CA PRO A 118 2.32 9.70 -13.38
C PRO A 118 1.97 8.46 -14.21
N MET A 119 1.96 7.28 -13.59
CA MET A 119 1.58 6.01 -14.20
C MET A 119 0.22 5.57 -13.66
N LEU A 120 -0.77 5.45 -14.55
CA LEU A 120 -2.14 5.09 -14.19
C LEU A 120 -2.54 3.80 -14.92
N TYR A 121 -3.40 3.01 -14.29
CA TYR A 121 -3.74 1.68 -14.80
C TYR A 121 -5.24 1.49 -14.88
N LEU A 122 -5.73 1.06 -16.04
CA LEU A 122 -7.12 0.70 -16.27
C LEU A 122 -7.22 -0.84 -16.35
N PRO A 123 -7.81 -1.51 -15.35
CA PRO A 123 -7.80 -2.97 -15.28
C PRO A 123 -8.87 -3.59 -16.20
N TRP A 124 -8.50 -4.72 -16.79
CA TRP A 124 -9.36 -5.55 -17.61
C TRP A 124 -9.10 -7.03 -17.35
N THR A 125 -10.03 -7.88 -17.78
CA THR A 125 -9.92 -9.35 -17.68
C THR A 125 -10.55 -9.98 -18.92
N LEU A 126 -9.88 -11.01 -19.45
CA LEU A 126 -10.45 -11.90 -20.46
C LEU A 126 -10.92 -13.17 -19.75
N GLN A 127 -12.23 -13.38 -19.75
CA GLN A 127 -12.84 -14.62 -19.24
C GLN A 127 -12.94 -15.63 -20.36
N ALA A 128 -12.20 -16.73 -20.25
CA ALA A 128 -12.07 -17.74 -21.27
C ALA A 128 -12.49 -19.12 -20.76
N PRO A 129 -13.05 -19.99 -21.62
CA PRO A 129 -13.23 -21.41 -21.29
C PRO A 129 -11.92 -22.06 -20.83
N GLN A 130 -12.00 -23.01 -19.89
CA GLN A 130 -10.83 -23.72 -19.38
C GLN A 130 -9.96 -24.34 -20.47
N SER A 131 -10.58 -24.76 -21.59
CA SER A 131 -9.90 -25.37 -22.74
C SER A 131 -8.87 -24.45 -23.42
N ILE A 132 -9.06 -23.13 -23.37
CA ILE A 132 -8.18 -22.15 -24.04
C ILE A 132 -7.52 -21.16 -23.07
N GLY A 133 -8.03 -21.02 -21.85
CA GLY A 133 -7.59 -19.95 -20.92
C GLY A 133 -6.13 -20.02 -20.53
N LYS A 134 -5.56 -21.23 -20.39
CA LYS A 134 -4.12 -21.37 -20.07
C LYS A 134 -3.24 -20.88 -21.21
N GLU A 135 -3.51 -21.32 -22.44
CA GLU A 135 -2.77 -20.92 -23.63
C GLU A 135 -2.91 -19.42 -23.91
N LEU A 136 -4.09 -18.85 -23.65
CA LEU A 136 -4.33 -17.42 -23.74
C LEU A 136 -3.48 -16.63 -22.73
N GLY A 137 -3.42 -17.09 -21.47
CA GLY A 137 -2.57 -16.48 -20.45
C GLY A 137 -1.09 -16.50 -20.83
N GLU A 138 -0.59 -17.65 -21.33
CA GLU A 138 0.79 -17.76 -21.83
C GLU A 138 1.04 -16.82 -23.03
N ALA A 139 0.09 -16.71 -23.95
CA ALA A 139 0.19 -15.78 -25.08
C ALA A 139 0.21 -14.31 -24.63
N MET A 140 -0.57 -13.95 -23.61
CA MET A 140 -0.55 -12.60 -23.04
C MET A 140 0.85 -12.21 -22.53
N GLU A 141 1.51 -13.09 -21.77
CA GLU A 141 2.88 -12.82 -21.27
C GLU A 141 3.90 -12.63 -22.39
N VAL A 142 3.76 -13.37 -23.50
CA VAL A 142 4.71 -13.30 -24.62
C VAL A 142 4.45 -12.11 -25.53
N GLU A 143 3.19 -11.86 -25.89
CA GLU A 143 2.86 -10.87 -26.93
C GLU A 143 2.81 -9.44 -26.35
N LEU A 144 2.26 -9.25 -25.15
CA LEU A 144 2.02 -7.91 -24.60
C LEU A 144 3.33 -7.19 -24.22
N ILE A 145 4.34 -7.91 -23.72
CA ILE A 145 5.61 -7.30 -23.32
C ILE A 145 6.28 -6.51 -24.46
N GLY A 146 6.27 -7.08 -25.68
CA GLY A 146 6.93 -6.50 -26.85
C GLY A 146 5.99 -5.68 -27.73
N ARG A 147 4.74 -6.12 -27.90
CA ARG A 147 3.80 -5.56 -28.89
C ARG A 147 2.60 -4.85 -28.28
N GLY A 148 2.47 -4.82 -26.96
CA GLY A 148 1.28 -4.32 -26.27
C GLY A 148 0.99 -2.82 -26.40
N GLU A 149 1.56 -2.09 -27.36
CA GLU A 149 1.21 -0.68 -27.57
C GLU A 149 -0.28 -0.54 -27.91
N ALA A 150 -0.96 0.39 -27.24
CA ALA A 150 -2.37 0.64 -27.50
C ALA A 150 -2.57 1.34 -28.84
N GLY A 151 -3.68 1.02 -29.50
CA GLY A 151 -4.02 1.63 -30.77
C GLY A 151 -4.26 3.14 -30.65
N THR A 152 -4.02 3.88 -31.73
CA THR A 152 -4.18 5.34 -31.76
C THR A 152 -5.58 5.80 -31.34
N ARG A 153 -6.63 5.00 -31.65
CA ARG A 153 -8.01 5.32 -31.26
C ARG A 153 -8.20 5.25 -29.74
N THR A 154 -7.63 4.23 -29.10
CA THR A 154 -7.66 4.05 -27.64
C THR A 154 -6.97 5.22 -26.95
N ALA A 155 -5.75 5.57 -27.39
CA ALA A 155 -4.99 6.67 -26.83
C ALA A 155 -5.66 8.04 -27.04
N ASP A 156 -6.11 8.36 -28.27
CA ASP A 156 -6.79 9.63 -28.58
C ASP A 156 -8.10 9.78 -27.80
N PHE A 157 -8.88 8.70 -27.67
CA PHE A 157 -10.10 8.71 -26.87
C PHE A 157 -9.80 9.04 -25.40
N LEU A 158 -8.82 8.38 -24.81
CA LEU A 158 -8.41 8.61 -23.42
C LEU A 158 -7.92 10.04 -23.19
N MET A 159 -7.02 10.54 -24.05
CA MET A 159 -6.49 11.90 -23.93
C MET A 159 -7.59 12.96 -23.97
N ARG A 160 -8.55 12.83 -24.90
CA ARG A 160 -9.67 13.79 -25.03
C ARG A 160 -10.69 13.67 -23.90
N THR A 161 -11.03 12.45 -23.50
CA THR A 161 -12.11 12.19 -22.53
C THR A 161 -11.69 12.54 -21.10
N LEU A 162 -10.39 12.41 -20.81
CA LEU A 162 -9.82 12.66 -19.48
C LEU A 162 -9.02 13.96 -19.40
N ASP A 163 -8.88 14.70 -20.50
CA ASP A 163 -8.11 15.95 -20.59
C ASP A 163 -6.66 15.75 -20.09
N MET A 164 -5.98 14.77 -20.69
CA MET A 164 -4.59 14.42 -20.35
C MET A 164 -3.74 14.23 -21.62
N GLN A 165 -2.43 14.20 -21.44
CA GLN A 165 -1.48 13.83 -22.49
C GLN A 165 -0.77 12.55 -22.08
N LEU A 166 -0.56 11.66 -23.04
CA LEU A 166 0.12 10.38 -22.82
C LEU A 166 1.46 10.37 -23.55
N GLU A 167 2.51 9.93 -22.88
CA GLU A 167 3.76 9.53 -23.54
C GLU A 167 3.62 8.11 -24.09
N HIS A 168 3.05 7.21 -23.29
CA HIS A 168 2.83 5.82 -23.68
C HIS A 168 1.49 5.29 -23.16
N ALA A 169 0.87 4.41 -23.95
CA ALA A 169 -0.28 3.60 -23.54
C ALA A 169 0.00 2.16 -23.96
N ARG A 170 0.02 1.23 -22.99
CA ARG A 170 0.42 -0.17 -23.24
C ARG A 170 -0.44 -1.17 -22.47
N TYR A 171 -0.87 -2.21 -23.14
CA TYR A 171 -1.42 -3.42 -22.55
C TYR A 171 -0.31 -4.24 -21.91
N LEU A 172 -0.53 -4.68 -20.68
CA LEU A 172 0.37 -5.52 -19.90
C LEU A 172 -0.44 -6.63 -19.23
N SER A 173 0.18 -7.79 -19.02
CA SER A 173 -0.41 -8.79 -18.13
C SER A 173 -0.40 -8.30 -16.68
N ARG A 174 -1.16 -8.96 -15.80
CA ARG A 174 -1.03 -8.68 -14.36
C ARG A 174 0.36 -9.06 -13.83
N HIS A 175 1.01 -10.09 -14.38
CA HIS A 175 2.37 -10.46 -13.97
C HIS A 175 3.41 -9.43 -14.42
N ASP A 176 3.26 -8.83 -15.60
CA ASP A 176 4.07 -7.71 -16.06
C ASP A 176 3.95 -6.51 -15.11
N LEU A 177 2.72 -6.18 -14.67
CA LEU A 177 2.50 -5.14 -13.68
C LEU A 177 3.25 -5.43 -12.38
N MET A 178 3.17 -6.67 -11.88
CA MET A 178 3.92 -7.09 -10.69
C MET A 178 5.43 -6.97 -10.89
N ALA A 179 5.95 -7.41 -12.03
CA ALA A 179 7.39 -7.33 -12.35
C ALA A 179 7.87 -5.86 -12.42
N LEU A 180 7.09 -4.98 -13.03
CA LEU A 180 7.40 -3.55 -13.07
C LEU A 180 7.38 -2.92 -11.67
N THR A 181 6.38 -3.24 -10.84
CA THR A 181 6.32 -2.76 -9.46
C THR A 181 7.49 -3.28 -8.63
N CYS A 182 7.90 -4.54 -8.81
CA CYS A 182 9.10 -5.10 -8.19
C CYS A 182 10.33 -4.24 -8.50
N VAL A 183 10.62 -4.01 -9.79
CA VAL A 183 11.77 -3.20 -10.23
C VAL A 183 11.71 -1.77 -9.68
N GLN A 184 10.51 -1.16 -9.65
CA GLN A 184 10.31 0.16 -9.06
C GLN A 184 10.67 0.19 -7.56
N TYR A 185 10.27 -0.82 -6.80
CA TYR A 185 10.58 -0.93 -5.38
C TYR A 185 12.05 -1.24 -5.14
N GLU A 186 12.69 -2.06 -5.96
CA GLU A 186 14.13 -2.28 -5.90
C GLU A 186 14.91 -0.98 -6.10
N HIS A 187 14.57 -0.18 -7.12
CA HIS A 187 15.19 1.14 -7.35
C HIS A 187 14.96 2.12 -6.19
N ALA A 188 13.88 1.96 -5.44
CA ALA A 188 13.59 2.75 -4.24
C ALA A 188 14.28 2.23 -2.96
N ASN A 189 15.14 1.20 -3.06
CA ASN A 189 15.76 0.48 -1.94
C ASN A 189 14.75 -0.25 -1.03
N LEU A 190 13.63 -0.71 -1.59
CA LEU A 190 12.57 -1.43 -0.91
C LEU A 190 12.53 -2.92 -1.29
N ALA A 191 13.62 -3.47 -1.83
CA ALA A 191 13.69 -4.87 -2.25
C ALA A 191 13.28 -5.88 -1.15
N PRO A 192 13.70 -5.74 0.13
CA PRO A 192 13.22 -6.64 1.19
C PRO A 192 11.70 -6.57 1.41
N LEU A 193 11.10 -5.40 1.20
CA LEU A 193 9.66 -5.22 1.33
C LEU A 193 8.91 -5.92 0.19
N TRP A 194 9.48 -5.95 -1.02
CA TRP A 194 8.88 -6.69 -2.12
C TRP A 194 8.77 -8.19 -1.81
N ASN A 195 9.78 -8.82 -1.19
CA ASN A 195 9.73 -10.25 -0.86
C ASN A 195 8.49 -10.62 -0.02
N VAL A 196 8.16 -9.81 0.99
CA VAL A 196 6.98 -10.04 1.84
C VAL A 196 5.66 -9.69 1.13
N LEU A 197 5.67 -8.69 0.24
CA LEU A 197 4.51 -8.34 -0.58
C LEU A 197 4.21 -9.42 -1.63
N GLU A 198 5.23 -9.96 -2.27
CA GLU A 198 5.11 -11.06 -3.23
C GLU A 198 4.48 -12.30 -2.57
N ALA A 199 4.95 -12.66 -1.37
CA ALA A 199 4.33 -13.70 -0.57
C ALA A 199 2.86 -13.39 -0.29
N ALA A 200 2.52 -12.16 0.13
CA ALA A 200 1.14 -11.75 0.36
C ALA A 200 0.25 -11.81 -0.90
N LEU A 201 0.82 -11.56 -2.09
CA LEU A 201 0.11 -11.53 -3.36
C LEU A 201 -0.10 -12.92 -3.96
N LEU A 202 0.95 -13.73 -3.98
CA LEU A 202 0.99 -14.99 -4.75
C LEU A 202 0.88 -16.23 -3.87
N SER A 203 1.33 -16.15 -2.62
CA SER A 203 1.38 -17.28 -1.69
C SER A 203 0.91 -16.86 -0.30
N PRO A 204 -0.31 -16.32 -0.13
CA PRO A 204 -0.72 -15.66 1.10
C PRO A 204 -0.74 -16.58 2.33
N ALA A 205 -0.80 -17.90 2.13
CA ALA A 205 -0.74 -18.92 3.19
C ALA A 205 0.70 -19.30 3.58
N SER A 206 1.70 -18.90 2.80
CA SER A 206 3.11 -19.14 3.10
C SER A 206 3.63 -18.14 4.13
N ARG A 207 4.72 -18.51 4.79
CA ARG A 207 5.49 -17.62 5.65
C ARG A 207 6.73 -17.19 4.92
N GLU A 208 7.12 -15.93 5.08
CA GLU A 208 8.33 -15.37 4.50
C GLU A 208 9.09 -14.60 5.58
N ASP A 209 10.38 -14.91 5.76
CA ASP A 209 11.26 -14.20 6.69
C ASP A 209 12.32 -13.43 5.90
N THR A 210 12.53 -12.16 6.22
CA THR A 210 13.54 -11.32 5.58
C THR A 210 14.15 -10.31 6.56
N VAL A 211 15.06 -9.48 6.07
CA VAL A 211 15.72 -8.44 6.86
C VAL A 211 15.69 -7.14 6.07
N SER A 212 15.29 -6.04 6.72
CA SER A 212 15.26 -4.71 6.11
C SER A 212 16.66 -4.25 5.68
N ALA A 213 16.74 -3.20 4.86
CA ALA A 213 18.02 -2.66 4.43
C ALA A 213 18.85 -2.13 5.61
N ARG A 214 18.19 -1.72 6.70
CA ARG A 214 18.85 -1.31 7.97
C ARG A 214 18.92 -2.42 9.02
N GLY A 215 18.72 -3.68 8.64
CA GLY A 215 18.99 -4.82 9.51
C GLY A 215 17.86 -5.18 10.48
N LEU A 216 16.63 -4.68 10.30
CA LEU A 216 15.49 -5.09 11.12
C LEU A 216 14.93 -6.42 10.60
N PRO A 217 14.85 -7.47 11.43
CA PRO A 217 14.13 -8.69 11.06
C PRO A 217 12.66 -8.41 10.74
N MET A 218 12.16 -9.06 9.70
CA MET A 218 10.78 -8.97 9.23
C MET A 218 10.23 -10.37 8.96
N ARG A 219 8.94 -10.55 9.21
CA ARG A 219 8.22 -11.78 8.90
C ARG A 219 6.85 -11.46 8.33
N TYR A 220 6.52 -12.07 7.20
CA TYR A 220 5.14 -12.20 6.74
C TYR A 220 4.55 -13.52 7.22
N ALA A 221 3.40 -13.45 7.89
CA ALA A 221 2.59 -14.60 8.25
C ALA A 221 1.13 -14.17 8.43
N ASP A 222 0.20 -15.04 8.06
CA ASP A 222 -1.24 -14.86 8.31
C ASP A 222 -1.78 -13.50 7.80
N GLY A 223 -1.30 -13.05 6.64
CA GLY A 223 -1.71 -11.80 6.02
C GLY A 223 -1.11 -10.52 6.63
N THR A 224 -0.17 -10.64 7.59
CA THR A 224 0.41 -9.50 8.31
C THR A 224 1.94 -9.51 8.21
N VAL A 225 2.53 -8.33 8.10
CA VAL A 225 3.99 -8.12 8.20
C VAL A 225 4.33 -7.71 9.63
N GLN A 226 5.06 -8.57 10.32
CA GLN A 226 5.66 -8.35 11.63
C GLN A 226 7.09 -7.84 11.45
N ILE A 227 7.48 -6.81 12.17
CA ILE A 227 8.82 -6.23 12.12
C ILE A 227 9.36 -6.11 13.54
N ALA A 228 10.64 -6.45 13.75
CA ALA A 228 11.27 -6.28 15.05
C ALA A 228 11.17 -4.84 15.54
N SER A 229 10.74 -4.63 16.79
CA SER A 229 10.61 -3.30 17.39
C SER A 229 11.98 -2.58 17.43
N PRO A 230 12.13 -1.40 16.81
CA PRO A 230 13.36 -0.61 16.88
C PRO A 230 13.80 -0.32 18.31
N LEU A 231 12.86 -0.10 19.23
CA LEU A 231 13.17 0.19 20.64
C LEU A 231 13.73 -1.04 21.36
N THR A 232 13.21 -2.23 21.07
CA THR A 232 13.76 -3.50 21.58
C THR A 232 15.14 -3.76 20.99
N GLN A 233 15.28 -3.65 19.66
CA GLN A 233 16.54 -3.87 18.96
C GLN A 233 17.66 -2.93 19.42
N LEU A 234 17.33 -1.68 19.78
CA LEU A 234 18.30 -0.71 20.29
C LEU A 234 18.89 -1.14 21.64
N ARG A 235 18.06 -1.71 22.52
CA ARG A 235 18.45 -2.17 23.86
C ARG A 235 19.36 -3.39 23.81
N GLU A 236 19.18 -4.24 22.80
CA GLU A 236 19.94 -5.49 22.63
C GLU A 236 21.25 -5.29 21.85
N ARG A 237 21.43 -4.15 21.18
CA ARG A 237 22.65 -3.83 20.43
C ARG A 237 23.89 -3.78 21.34
N ALA A 238 25.06 -4.11 20.81
CA ALA A 238 26.35 -3.77 21.43
C ALA A 238 26.96 -2.59 20.65
N SER A 239 26.96 -1.37 21.21
CA SER A 239 27.51 -0.16 20.54
C SER A 239 27.68 1.05 21.49
N ASP A 240 28.32 2.13 21.03
CA ASP A 240 28.44 3.43 21.72
C ASP A 240 27.15 4.27 21.60
N ALA A 241 26.79 4.98 22.68
CA ALA A 241 25.48 5.65 22.84
C ALA A 241 25.16 6.79 21.85
N ASP A 242 26.17 7.49 21.32
CA ASP A 242 25.95 8.59 20.35
C ASP A 242 25.46 8.09 18.97
N ASP A 243 25.71 6.82 18.64
CA ASP A 243 25.21 6.18 17.41
C ASP A 243 23.75 5.71 17.54
N ASP A 244 23.23 5.56 18.76
CA ASP A 244 21.93 4.94 19.01
C ASP A 244 20.76 5.84 18.58
N VAL A 245 20.84 7.15 18.81
CA VAL A 245 19.82 8.11 18.35
C VAL A 245 19.80 8.18 16.82
N HIS A 246 20.98 8.18 16.18
CA HIS A 246 21.08 8.18 14.72
C HIS A 246 20.53 6.88 14.13
N THR A 247 20.85 5.75 14.75
CA THR A 247 20.34 4.41 14.37
C THR A 247 18.81 4.36 14.46
N LEU A 248 18.24 4.80 15.59
CA LEU A 248 16.78 4.84 15.77
C LEU A 248 16.11 5.74 14.73
N ALA A 249 16.65 6.92 14.47
CA ALA A 249 16.14 7.83 13.43
C ALA A 249 16.17 7.17 12.04
N GLY A 250 17.26 6.45 11.71
CA GLY A 250 17.38 5.70 10.47
C GLY A 250 16.32 4.61 10.33
N TRP A 251 16.07 3.83 11.40
CA TRP A 251 15.01 2.82 11.42
C TRP A 251 13.62 3.44 11.27
N VAL A 252 13.30 4.51 12.00
CA VAL A 252 11.99 5.18 11.85
C VAL A 252 11.80 5.70 10.44
N PHE A 253 12.84 6.26 9.81
CA PHE A 253 12.77 6.70 8.42
C PHE A 253 12.40 5.55 7.46
N GLU A 254 13.11 4.42 7.55
CA GLU A 254 12.82 3.23 6.72
C GLU A 254 11.40 2.69 6.98
N LEU A 255 11.02 2.57 8.25
CA LEU A 255 9.72 2.04 8.64
C LEU A 255 8.55 2.94 8.23
N ARG A 256 8.73 4.26 8.11
CA ARG A 256 7.73 5.16 7.51
C ARG A 256 7.49 4.85 6.03
N GLN A 257 8.56 4.56 5.29
CA GLN A 257 8.44 4.17 3.89
C GLN A 257 7.71 2.82 3.78
N PHE A 258 8.08 1.85 4.63
CA PHE A 258 7.41 0.55 4.65
C PHE A 258 5.94 0.65 5.03
N ALA A 259 5.60 1.42 6.07
CA ALA A 259 4.23 1.64 6.48
C ALA A 259 3.38 2.25 5.36
N ALA A 260 3.91 3.23 4.62
CA ALA A 260 3.21 3.85 3.50
C ALA A 260 2.94 2.85 2.36
N VAL A 261 3.95 2.05 1.96
CA VAL A 261 3.80 1.06 0.89
C VAL A 261 2.87 -0.08 1.31
N LEU A 262 3.05 -0.64 2.51
CA LEU A 262 2.18 -1.69 3.03
C LEU A 262 0.73 -1.21 3.16
N GLN A 263 0.51 0.03 3.59
CA GLN A 263 -0.82 0.64 3.62
C GLN A 263 -1.43 0.76 2.22
N ALA A 264 -0.66 1.17 1.20
CA ALA A 264 -1.13 1.26 -0.18
C ALA A 264 -1.59 -0.11 -0.72
N HIS A 265 -0.83 -1.16 -0.40
CA HIS A 265 -1.15 -2.56 -0.70
C HIS A 265 -2.18 -3.19 0.26
N ALA A 266 -2.72 -2.44 1.22
CA ALA A 266 -3.64 -2.95 2.24
C ALA A 266 -3.12 -4.18 3.01
N VAL A 267 -1.81 -4.25 3.24
CA VAL A 267 -1.15 -5.26 4.06
C VAL A 267 -0.87 -4.67 5.46
N PRO A 268 -1.44 -5.24 6.53
CA PRO A 268 -1.16 -4.80 7.88
C PRO A 268 0.32 -4.90 8.24
N MET A 269 0.83 -3.87 8.92
CA MET A 269 2.15 -3.85 9.54
C MET A 269 2.01 -3.79 11.06
N GLN A 270 2.83 -4.55 11.78
CA GLN A 270 2.92 -4.54 13.24
C GLN A 270 4.37 -4.62 13.69
N LEU A 271 4.69 -4.03 14.84
CA LEU A 271 5.97 -4.27 15.52
C LEU A 271 5.84 -5.43 16.50
N ASP A 272 6.90 -6.22 16.65
CA ASP A 272 6.97 -7.30 17.63
C ASP A 272 6.62 -6.81 19.05
N GLY A 273 5.78 -7.58 19.76
CA GLY A 273 5.37 -7.27 21.13
C GLY A 273 4.10 -6.42 21.26
N ASN A 274 3.54 -5.94 20.15
CA ASN A 274 2.31 -5.13 20.16
C ASN A 274 1.05 -5.98 19.94
N ALA A 275 0.00 -5.70 20.70
CA ALA A 275 -1.29 -6.41 20.64
C ALA A 275 -2.10 -6.04 19.38
N ASP A 276 -3.10 -6.88 19.05
CA ASP A 276 -3.98 -6.84 17.86
C ASP A 276 -4.77 -5.53 17.64
N ASP A 277 -4.69 -4.54 18.52
CA ASP A 277 -5.39 -3.27 18.36
C ASP A 277 -4.66 -2.35 17.38
N ALA A 278 -5.41 -1.91 16.37
CA ALA A 278 -4.95 -0.97 15.35
C ALA A 278 -4.38 0.32 15.95
N SER A 279 -4.87 0.74 17.12
CA SER A 279 -4.43 1.93 17.84
C SER A 279 -3.11 1.76 18.60
N THR A 280 -2.62 0.52 18.73
CA THR A 280 -1.42 0.17 19.51
C THR A 280 -0.30 -0.49 18.71
N ARG A 281 -0.41 -0.57 17.38
CA ARG A 281 0.54 -1.32 16.52
C ARG A 281 2.00 -0.89 16.67
N PHE A 282 2.24 0.33 17.14
CA PHE A 282 3.57 0.93 17.33
C PHE A 282 3.79 1.43 18.76
N LEU A 283 3.08 0.86 19.74
CA LEU A 283 3.07 1.28 21.15
C LEU A 283 3.67 0.22 22.06
N ASP A 284 4.84 0.49 22.63
CA ASP A 284 5.45 -0.34 23.66
C ASP A 284 4.96 0.11 25.04
N ILE A 285 4.21 -0.74 25.74
CA ILE A 285 3.76 -0.48 27.12
C ILE A 285 4.80 -1.01 28.11
N HIS A 286 5.16 -0.19 29.10
CA HIS A 286 6.23 -0.49 30.05
C HIS A 286 5.74 -0.65 31.49
N ALA A 287 4.81 0.19 31.93
CA ALA A 287 4.31 0.19 33.30
C ALA A 287 2.89 0.78 33.39
N PRO A 288 2.09 0.38 34.39
CA PRO A 288 0.86 1.09 34.72
C PRO A 288 1.16 2.46 35.34
N ALA A 289 0.19 3.37 35.27
CA ALA A 289 0.25 4.64 35.99
C ALA A 289 0.34 4.41 37.51
N ASP A 290 1.21 5.17 38.16
CA ASP A 290 1.32 5.21 39.62
C ASP A 290 0.39 6.30 40.18
N PRO A 291 -0.62 5.95 41.00
CA PRO A 291 -1.54 6.93 41.58
C PRO A 291 -0.89 7.88 42.58
N ALA A 292 0.33 7.58 43.07
CA ALA A 292 1.09 8.47 43.94
C ALA A 292 1.85 9.57 43.17
N LEU A 293 1.96 9.47 41.85
CA LEU A 293 2.61 10.48 41.00
C LEU A 293 1.57 11.41 40.36
N PRO A 294 1.98 12.60 39.88
CA PRO A 294 1.13 13.48 39.08
C PRO A 294 0.54 12.75 37.85
N PRO A 295 -0.56 13.27 37.26
CA PRO A 295 -1.14 12.71 36.05
C PRO A 295 -0.09 12.51 34.94
N PRO A 296 -0.23 11.47 34.10
CA PRO A 296 0.70 11.25 33.00
C PRO A 296 0.74 12.43 32.03
N ALA A 297 1.90 12.68 31.45
CA ALA A 297 2.11 13.70 30.43
C ALA A 297 2.73 13.08 29.18
N LEU A 298 2.47 13.71 28.03
CA LEU A 298 3.01 13.32 26.74
C LEU A 298 4.29 14.11 26.44
N TYR A 299 5.30 13.44 25.86
CA TYR A 299 6.56 14.04 25.48
C TYR A 299 6.90 13.65 24.04
N THR A 300 7.02 14.62 23.15
CA THR A 300 7.38 14.35 21.74
C THR A 300 8.89 14.37 21.56
N HIS A 301 9.44 13.34 20.91
CA HIS A 301 10.86 13.22 20.61
C HIS A 301 11.13 13.54 19.14
N ARG A 302 12.03 14.48 18.87
CA ARG A 302 12.38 14.91 17.51
C ARG A 302 13.73 14.35 17.04
N ALA A 303 13.82 14.05 15.76
CA ALA A 303 15.08 13.75 15.09
C ALA A 303 15.33 14.75 13.94
N PRO A 304 16.57 15.23 13.76
CA PRO A 304 16.91 16.15 12.67
C PRO A 304 16.48 15.63 11.31
N GLY A 305 15.79 16.46 10.53
CA GLY A 305 15.29 16.10 9.19
C GLY A 305 14.05 15.19 9.16
N LEU A 306 13.61 14.61 10.30
CA LEU A 306 12.46 13.70 10.37
C LEU A 306 11.28 14.25 11.19
N GLY A 307 11.48 15.34 11.94
CA GLY A 307 10.46 15.89 12.82
C GLY A 307 10.24 15.00 14.05
N VAL A 308 9.01 14.93 14.56
CA VAL A 308 8.67 14.06 15.70
C VAL A 308 8.70 12.61 15.23
N ILE A 309 9.50 11.77 15.89
CA ILE A 309 9.64 10.34 15.55
C ILE A 309 9.02 9.41 16.59
N ALA A 310 8.81 9.89 17.82
CA ALA A 310 8.22 9.11 18.89
C ALA A 310 7.52 9.98 19.93
N VAL A 311 6.63 9.38 20.72
CA VAL A 311 5.98 9.99 21.88
C VAL A 311 6.18 9.10 23.09
N SER A 312 6.68 9.65 24.19
CA SER A 312 6.69 8.99 25.49
C SER A 312 5.51 9.44 26.33
N VAL A 313 4.87 8.50 27.02
CA VAL A 313 3.92 8.77 28.09
C VAL A 313 4.62 8.53 29.41
N ALA A 314 4.72 9.54 30.28
CA ALA A 314 5.46 9.41 31.53
C ALA A 314 4.86 10.24 32.67
N GLN A 315 5.08 9.78 33.89
CA GLN A 315 4.88 10.54 35.12
C GLN A 315 6.23 10.95 35.71
N THR A 316 6.25 11.98 36.56
CA THR A 316 7.49 12.41 37.22
C THR A 316 7.23 12.93 38.63
N ASP A 317 8.14 12.61 39.56
CA ASP A 317 8.23 13.23 40.88
C ASP A 317 9.16 14.47 40.90
N GLY A 318 9.63 14.89 39.72
CA GLY A 318 10.60 15.96 39.52
C GLY A 318 12.05 15.50 39.46
N ALA A 319 12.39 14.34 40.02
CA ALA A 319 13.75 13.78 40.03
C ALA A 319 13.91 12.59 39.08
N ARG A 320 12.86 11.78 38.92
CA ARG A 320 12.85 10.58 38.07
C ARG A 320 11.67 10.61 37.11
N MET A 321 11.86 9.95 35.97
CA MET A 321 10.79 9.67 35.03
C MET A 321 10.28 8.26 35.26
N HIS A 322 8.96 8.12 35.41
CA HIS A 322 8.24 6.85 35.39
C HIS A 322 7.56 6.72 34.03
N VAL A 323 8.25 6.09 33.08
CA VAL A 323 7.77 5.95 31.69
C VAL A 323 6.73 4.82 31.63
N LEU A 324 5.52 5.18 31.21
CA LEU A 324 4.39 4.26 31.08
C LEU A 324 4.40 3.54 29.74
N ALA A 325 4.69 4.29 28.66
CA ALA A 325 4.73 3.75 27.32
C ALA A 325 5.53 4.62 26.35
N ASN A 326 5.94 4.03 25.23
CA ASN A 326 6.60 4.69 24.11
C ASN A 326 5.91 4.32 22.79
N ALA A 327 5.55 5.32 22.00
CA ALA A 327 4.95 5.15 20.69
C ALA A 327 5.89 5.62 19.58
N LEU A 328 6.13 4.80 18.56
CA LEU A 328 6.83 5.22 17.33
C LEU A 328 5.83 5.81 16.33
N LEU A 329 6.19 6.94 15.71
CA LEU A 329 5.35 7.61 14.73
C LEU A 329 5.75 7.23 13.31
N LEU A 330 5.11 6.20 12.77
CA LEU A 330 5.40 5.63 11.45
C LEU A 330 4.48 6.14 10.32
N GLY A 331 3.50 6.99 10.63
CA GLY A 331 2.57 7.58 9.68
C GLY A 331 1.41 8.28 10.38
N GLY A 332 0.46 8.84 9.62
CA GLY A 332 -0.71 9.54 10.17
C GLY A 332 -0.39 10.94 10.73
N ARG A 333 -1.41 11.62 11.26
CA ARG A 333 -1.27 12.96 11.85
C ARG A 333 -0.84 12.85 13.31
N LEU A 334 0.10 13.70 13.74
CA LEU A 334 0.57 13.73 15.13
C LEU A 334 -0.59 13.92 16.13
N ASP A 335 -1.52 14.83 15.84
CA ASP A 335 -2.66 15.11 16.71
C ASP A 335 -3.53 13.87 16.99
N ASP A 336 -3.68 12.98 16.00
CA ASP A 336 -4.45 11.74 16.15
C ASP A 336 -3.75 10.79 17.13
N HIS A 337 -2.42 10.66 17.01
CA HIS A 337 -1.61 9.86 17.94
C HIS A 337 -1.65 10.43 19.36
N LEU A 338 -1.51 11.74 19.51
CA LEU A 338 -1.59 12.41 20.82
C LEU A 338 -2.95 12.20 21.48
N ALA A 339 -4.05 12.33 20.71
CA ALA A 339 -5.40 12.10 21.21
C ALA A 339 -5.62 10.66 21.68
N VAL A 340 -5.14 9.66 20.92
CA VAL A 340 -5.22 8.24 21.28
C VAL A 340 -4.44 7.96 22.57
N LEU A 341 -3.21 8.46 22.67
CA LEU A 341 -2.38 8.28 23.86
C LEU A 341 -2.95 8.99 25.09
N ALA A 342 -3.42 10.22 24.93
CA ALA A 342 -4.08 10.99 25.99
C ALA A 342 -5.29 10.26 26.55
N ALA A 343 -6.19 9.80 25.66
CA ALA A 343 -7.38 9.05 26.07
C ALA A 343 -7.03 7.71 26.75
N ARG A 344 -6.01 7.00 26.26
CA ARG A 344 -5.61 5.70 26.79
C ARG A 344 -4.99 5.79 28.19
N PHE A 345 -4.18 6.81 28.43
CA PHE A 345 -3.40 6.95 29.67
C PHE A 345 -3.95 8.01 30.63
N ASP A 346 -5.10 8.60 30.33
CA ASP A 346 -5.66 9.73 31.09
C ASP A 346 -4.65 10.87 31.27
N ALA A 347 -3.95 11.18 30.17
CA ALA A 347 -2.89 12.18 30.11
C ALA A 347 -3.40 13.51 29.54
N ASP A 348 -2.70 14.61 29.85
CA ASP A 348 -2.91 15.87 29.13
C ASP A 348 -2.55 15.69 27.65
N ALA A 349 -3.45 16.11 26.75
CA ALA A 349 -3.26 16.01 25.31
C ALA A 349 -2.22 17.01 24.77
N ALA A 350 -1.91 18.08 25.52
CA ALA A 350 -0.85 19.01 25.15
C ALA A 350 0.53 18.41 25.48
N PRO A 351 1.35 18.06 24.46
CA PRO A 351 2.63 17.44 24.73
C PRO A 351 3.70 18.45 25.13
N HIS A 352 4.64 18.00 25.95
CA HIS A 352 5.94 18.65 26.07
C HIS A 352 6.77 18.36 24.83
N GLU A 353 7.26 19.40 24.17
CA GLU A 353 8.11 19.25 22.98
C GLU A 353 9.57 19.10 23.36
N LEU A 354 10.18 17.96 23.02
CA LEU A 354 11.62 17.75 23.16
C LEU A 354 12.30 18.02 21.81
N GLU A 355 13.33 18.84 21.83
CA GLU A 355 14.12 19.19 20.63
C GLU A 355 14.92 18.01 20.06
N ARG A 356 15.09 16.94 20.85
CA ARG A 356 15.82 15.73 20.45
C ARG A 356 15.26 14.48 21.12
N VAL A 357 15.67 13.33 20.61
CA VAL A 357 15.49 12.03 21.26
C VAL A 357 16.34 11.95 22.53
N HIS A 358 15.76 11.41 23.59
CA HIS A 358 16.45 11.13 24.85
C HIS A 358 16.39 9.63 25.18
N LEU A 359 17.55 9.05 25.46
CA LEU A 359 17.71 7.65 25.86
C LEU A 359 18.35 7.59 27.27
N ASP A 360 17.93 6.64 28.09
CA ASP A 360 18.62 6.35 29.35
C ASP A 360 19.84 5.42 29.17
N ALA A 361 20.48 5.08 30.28
CA ALA A 361 21.65 4.20 30.29
C ALA A 361 21.34 2.77 29.77
N ASP A 362 20.08 2.35 29.85
CA ASP A 362 19.59 1.07 29.34
C ASP A 362 19.01 1.21 27.91
N ARG A 363 19.24 2.36 27.26
CA ARG A 363 18.78 2.72 25.90
C ARG A 363 17.27 2.71 25.73
N ARG A 364 16.55 2.97 26.80
CA ARG A 364 15.10 3.14 26.75
C ARG A 364 14.79 4.58 26.40
N LEU A 365 13.84 4.76 25.49
CA LEU A 365 13.30 6.07 25.19
C LEU A 365 12.65 6.64 26.46
N THR A 366 13.17 7.77 26.94
CA THR A 366 12.69 8.42 28.16
C THR A 366 12.87 9.92 28.04
N PRO A 367 11.90 10.74 28.50
CA PRO A 367 12.12 12.18 28.63
C PRO A 367 13.25 12.47 29.64
N PRO A 368 13.94 13.61 29.54
CA PRO A 368 14.83 14.04 30.61
C PRO A 368 14.01 14.41 31.87
N PRO A 369 14.56 14.23 33.09
CA PRO A 369 13.92 14.73 34.31
C PRO A 369 13.67 16.25 34.22
N ALA A 370 12.57 16.72 34.83
CA ALA A 370 12.07 18.09 34.68
C ALA A 370 13.11 19.21 34.95
N GLN A 371 14.12 18.94 35.78
CA GLN A 371 15.22 19.86 36.08
C GLN A 371 16.16 20.15 34.87
N ARG A 372 16.01 19.46 33.74
CA ARG A 372 16.81 19.65 32.52
C ARG A 372 15.97 20.03 31.29
N LEU A 373 14.71 20.43 31.47
CA LEU A 373 13.81 20.89 30.39
C LEU A 373 14.03 22.37 29.99
N HIS A 374 15.07 23.02 30.53
CA HIS A 374 15.44 24.41 30.23
C HIS A 374 16.84 24.51 29.64
#